data_AF-A0A3Q2UJC2-F1
#
_entry.id   AF-A0A3Q2UJC2-F1
#
_cell.length_a   1.000
_cell.length_b   1.000
_cell.length_c   1.000
_cell.angle_alpha   90.00
_cell.angle_beta   90.00
_cell.angle_gamma   90.00
#
_symmetry.space_group_name_H-M   'P 1'
#
loop_
_entity.id
_entity.type
_entity.pdbx_description
1 polymer ?
#
loop_
_entity_poly.entity_id
_entity_poly.type
_entity_poly.pdbx_seq_one_letter_code
_entity_poly.pdbx_strand_id
1 'polypeptide(L)'
;MLQLGEGSGVKETPQQKYQRLVNEIQELAQEVDTIQAAAKESNAEERLTPVVLAQQAAQLKQQLVSAHLDSLLGPQAHINLADPDGALARRLLTQLEAAKGSRGCPAGDGKPSSSAKGPDGVVLYELHSRPEQEKFNESAKMTELEKRLAQLEIAVGSGSDKQVHTDGFYSQILLNAFVTHSYLACVSVSQLYDVVQKWDAVSTSVPQVVQRLVAVKELHEQAMQFGQLLTHLDTTQQMINNSLKDNNTLLTQVQQTMKENLVAIEENFAALDQRMKKLSK
;
A
#
# COMPACT_ATOMS: atom_id res chain seq x y z
N MET A 1 -31.55 -40.06 -24.34
CA MET A 1 -31.04 -39.54 -25.63
C MET A 1 -31.18 -38.03 -25.66
N LEU A 2 -30.08 -37.32 -25.47
CA LEU A 2 -29.82 -36.00 -26.04
C LEU A 2 -28.30 -35.89 -26.13
N GLN A 3 -27.80 -36.53 -27.18
CA GLN A 3 -26.40 -36.56 -27.58
C GLN A 3 -26.18 -35.27 -28.37
N LEU A 4 -25.63 -34.24 -27.72
CA LEU A 4 -25.28 -33.00 -28.40
C LEU A 4 -23.87 -33.10 -28.93
N GLY A 5 -23.81 -33.53 -30.20
CA GLY A 5 -22.93 -33.06 -31.25
C GLY A 5 -21.49 -32.71 -30.88
N GLU A 6 -20.59 -33.66 -31.11
CA GLU A 6 -19.24 -33.35 -31.57
C GLU A 6 -19.33 -32.53 -32.88
N GLY A 7 -18.67 -31.37 -32.89
CA GLY A 7 -18.32 -30.65 -34.12
C GLY A 7 -19.26 -29.51 -34.53
N SER A 8 -19.01 -28.30 -34.00
CA SER A 8 -19.30 -27.06 -34.75
C SER A 8 -18.29 -25.96 -34.38
N GLY A 9 -17.47 -25.55 -35.36
CA GLY A 9 -16.43 -24.54 -35.23
C GLY A 9 -16.95 -23.10 -35.12
N VAL A 10 -17.41 -22.72 -33.93
CA VAL A 10 -17.63 -21.32 -33.53
C VAL A 10 -16.69 -21.01 -32.37
N LYS A 11 -15.92 -19.91 -32.44
CA LYS A 11 -15.00 -19.50 -31.37
C LYS A 11 -15.77 -19.40 -30.04
N GLU A 12 -15.58 -20.36 -29.16
CA GLU A 12 -16.20 -20.40 -27.83
C GLU A 12 -15.86 -19.11 -27.07
N THR A 13 -16.85 -18.44 -26.49
CA THR A 13 -16.60 -17.32 -25.58
C THR A 13 -15.85 -17.81 -24.34
N PRO A 14 -14.98 -17.00 -23.71
CA PRO A 14 -14.20 -17.44 -22.55
C PRO A 14 -15.05 -18.01 -21.41
N GLN A 15 -16.24 -17.44 -21.20
CA GLN A 15 -17.24 -17.92 -20.22
C GLN A 15 -17.77 -19.33 -20.56
N GLN A 16 -18.06 -19.59 -21.83
CA GLN A 16 -18.62 -20.86 -22.28
C GLN A 16 -17.57 -21.97 -22.33
N LYS A 17 -16.32 -21.63 -22.66
CA LYS A 17 -15.17 -22.53 -22.55
C LYS A 17 -14.87 -22.87 -21.09
N TYR A 18 -15.00 -21.92 -20.17
CA TYR A 18 -14.90 -22.17 -18.73
C TYR A 18 -15.99 -23.14 -18.26
N GLN A 19 -17.24 -22.91 -18.65
CA GLN A 19 -18.34 -23.81 -18.30
C GLN A 19 -18.12 -25.23 -18.84
N ARG A 20 -17.59 -25.38 -20.07
CA ARG A 20 -17.21 -26.68 -20.64
C ARG A 20 -16.08 -27.34 -19.85
N LEU A 21 -14.98 -26.63 -19.59
CA LEU A 21 -13.86 -27.17 -18.81
C LEU A 21 -14.25 -27.53 -17.37
N VAL A 22 -15.13 -26.75 -16.74
CA VAL A 22 -15.64 -27.08 -15.40
C VAL A 22 -16.43 -28.38 -15.42
N ASN A 23 -17.27 -28.58 -16.45
CA ASN A 23 -18.01 -29.82 -16.62
C ASN A 23 -17.08 -30.99 -16.94
N GLU A 24 -16.06 -30.78 -17.78
CA GLU A 24 -15.08 -31.79 -18.20
C GLU A 24 -14.16 -32.20 -17.03
N ILE A 25 -13.78 -31.26 -16.16
CA ILE A 25 -13.05 -31.57 -14.91
C ILE A 25 -13.97 -32.25 -13.89
N GLN A 26 -15.26 -31.90 -13.84
CA GLN A 26 -16.24 -32.55 -12.97
C GLN A 26 -16.50 -34.00 -13.42
N GLU A 27 -16.58 -34.24 -14.72
CA GLU A 27 -16.71 -35.56 -15.34
C GLU A 27 -15.45 -36.38 -15.08
N LEU A 28 -14.24 -35.80 -15.29
CA LEU A 28 -12.98 -36.46 -14.97
C LEU A 28 -12.86 -36.80 -13.47
N ALA A 29 -13.33 -35.94 -12.58
CA ALA A 29 -13.37 -36.23 -11.14
C ALA A 29 -14.33 -37.38 -10.82
N GLN A 30 -15.50 -37.42 -11.46
CA GLN A 30 -16.47 -38.52 -11.30
C GLN A 30 -15.97 -39.83 -11.92
N GLU A 31 -15.25 -39.77 -13.04
CA GLU A 31 -14.58 -40.92 -13.65
C GLU A 31 -13.48 -41.46 -12.73
N VAL A 32 -12.66 -40.60 -12.13
CA VAL A 32 -11.64 -41.03 -11.15
C VAL A 32 -12.29 -41.62 -9.89
N ASP A 33 -13.42 -41.09 -9.42
CA ASP A 33 -14.17 -41.63 -8.28
C ASP A 33 -14.85 -42.97 -8.61
N THR A 34 -15.36 -43.16 -9.83
CA THR A 34 -15.95 -44.43 -10.29
C THR A 34 -14.87 -45.49 -10.55
N ILE A 35 -13.73 -45.10 -11.11
CA ILE A 35 -12.53 -45.95 -11.22
C ILE A 35 -12.02 -46.30 -9.80
N GLN A 36 -12.08 -45.37 -8.84
CA GLN A 36 -11.74 -45.64 -7.45
C GLN A 36 -12.72 -46.62 -6.78
N ALA A 37 -14.01 -46.55 -7.09
CA ALA A 37 -15.01 -47.50 -6.62
C ALA A 37 -14.80 -48.90 -7.23
N ALA A 38 -14.48 -48.98 -8.53
CA ALA A 38 -14.16 -50.22 -9.23
C ALA A 38 -12.80 -50.82 -8.79
N ALA A 39 -11.82 -49.99 -8.47
CA ALA A 39 -10.53 -50.42 -7.93
C ALA A 39 -10.61 -50.84 -6.45
N LYS A 40 -11.58 -50.34 -5.68
CA LYS A 40 -11.87 -50.83 -4.32
C LYS A 40 -12.36 -52.28 -4.29
N GLU A 41 -12.96 -52.78 -5.37
CA GLU A 41 -13.34 -54.20 -5.51
C GLU A 41 -12.14 -55.11 -5.87
N SER A 42 -11.00 -54.55 -6.29
CA SER A 42 -9.81 -55.28 -6.72
C SER A 42 -8.56 -54.94 -5.89
N ASN A 43 -8.50 -55.46 -4.65
CA ASN A 43 -7.31 -55.68 -3.79
C ASN A 43 -6.29 -54.53 -3.57
N ALA A 44 -6.44 -53.89 -2.39
CA ALA A 44 -5.46 -53.74 -1.30
C ALA A 44 -4.00 -53.23 -1.46
N GLU A 45 -3.41 -52.99 -2.64
CA GLU A 45 -2.00 -52.53 -2.71
C GLU A 45 -1.79 -51.31 -3.62
N GLU A 46 -2.01 -50.12 -3.05
CA GLU A 46 -1.20 -48.88 -3.23
C GLU A 46 -2.00 -47.69 -2.71
N ARG A 47 -2.03 -47.58 -1.39
CA ARG A 47 -3.02 -46.77 -0.66
C ARG A 47 -2.75 -45.26 -0.61
N LEU A 48 -1.91 -44.70 -1.49
CA LEU A 48 -1.57 -43.26 -1.40
C LEU A 48 -1.55 -42.48 -2.72
N THR A 49 -1.72 -43.12 -3.88
CA THR A 49 -1.59 -42.43 -5.18
C THR A 49 -2.89 -41.78 -5.68
N PRO A 50 -4.08 -42.43 -5.64
CA PRO A 50 -5.28 -41.86 -6.25
C PRO A 50 -5.97 -40.79 -5.39
N VAL A 51 -5.93 -40.90 -4.05
CA VAL A 51 -6.54 -39.90 -3.16
C VAL A 51 -5.70 -38.61 -3.14
N VAL A 52 -4.37 -38.73 -3.15
CA VAL A 52 -3.48 -37.56 -3.23
C VAL A 52 -3.58 -36.93 -4.62
N LEU A 53 -3.71 -37.71 -5.70
CA LEU A 53 -3.96 -37.16 -7.04
C LEU A 53 -5.32 -36.45 -7.12
N ALA A 54 -6.38 -37.00 -6.53
CA ALA A 54 -7.69 -36.35 -6.48
C ALA A 54 -7.64 -35.06 -5.64
N GLN A 55 -6.94 -35.07 -4.51
CA GLN A 55 -6.72 -33.90 -3.66
C GLN A 55 -5.85 -32.83 -4.37
N GLN A 56 -4.80 -33.24 -5.07
CA GLN A 56 -3.94 -32.36 -5.87
C GLN A 56 -4.69 -31.82 -7.08
N ALA A 57 -5.50 -32.62 -7.76
CA ALA A 57 -6.36 -32.19 -8.85
C ALA A 57 -7.44 -31.21 -8.34
N ALA A 58 -7.98 -31.42 -7.14
CA ALA A 58 -8.90 -30.49 -6.49
C ALA A 58 -8.20 -29.18 -6.09
N GLN A 59 -6.95 -29.23 -5.59
CA GLN A 59 -6.15 -28.03 -5.31
C GLN A 59 -5.74 -27.29 -6.59
N LEU A 60 -5.33 -27.99 -7.63
CA LEU A 60 -5.05 -27.42 -8.95
C LEU A 60 -6.31 -26.83 -9.57
N LYS A 61 -7.48 -27.47 -9.39
CA LYS A 61 -8.78 -26.91 -9.77
C LYS A 61 -9.05 -25.61 -9.00
N GLN A 62 -8.85 -25.59 -7.68
CA GLN A 62 -9.03 -24.39 -6.86
C GLN A 62 -8.09 -23.26 -7.28
N GLN A 63 -6.81 -23.57 -7.53
CA GLN A 63 -5.78 -22.62 -7.95
C GLN A 63 -6.00 -22.11 -9.37
N LEU A 64 -6.43 -22.98 -10.29
CA LEU A 64 -6.75 -22.58 -11.65
C LEU A 64 -8.02 -21.72 -11.65
N VAL A 65 -9.03 -22.06 -10.85
CA VAL A 65 -10.24 -21.22 -10.71
C VAL A 65 -9.89 -19.86 -10.11
N SER A 66 -9.03 -19.78 -9.08
CA SER A 66 -8.63 -18.48 -8.52
C SER A 66 -7.75 -17.67 -9.48
N ALA A 67 -6.74 -18.29 -10.08
CA ALA A 67 -5.85 -17.62 -11.04
C ALA A 67 -6.58 -17.26 -12.34
N HIS A 68 -7.56 -18.06 -12.75
CA HIS A 68 -8.41 -17.75 -13.90
C HIS A 68 -9.46 -16.70 -13.54
N LEU A 69 -9.97 -16.64 -12.30
CA LEU A 69 -10.75 -15.49 -11.83
C LEU A 69 -9.91 -14.21 -11.87
N ASP A 70 -8.67 -14.24 -11.39
CA ASP A 70 -7.76 -13.09 -11.45
C ASP A 70 -7.44 -12.69 -12.91
N SER A 71 -7.32 -13.67 -13.81
CA SER A 71 -7.11 -13.44 -15.24
C SER A 71 -8.37 -13.01 -15.99
N LEU A 72 -9.57 -13.43 -15.56
CA LEU A 72 -10.85 -13.13 -16.21
C LEU A 72 -11.40 -11.78 -15.75
N LEU A 73 -11.24 -11.46 -14.47
CA LEU A 73 -11.66 -10.18 -13.91
C LEU A 73 -10.58 -9.11 -14.10
N GLY A 74 -9.35 -9.52 -14.38
CA GLY A 74 -8.22 -8.66 -14.69
C GLY A 74 -7.66 -7.97 -13.43
N PRO A 75 -6.42 -7.45 -13.49
CA PRO A 75 -5.73 -6.84 -12.33
C PRO A 75 -6.44 -5.61 -11.72
N GLN A 76 -7.53 -5.14 -12.34
CA GLN A 76 -8.23 -3.91 -12.01
C GLN A 76 -9.65 -4.15 -11.45
N ALA A 77 -10.14 -5.38 -11.44
CA ALA A 77 -11.44 -5.67 -10.84
C ALA A 77 -11.31 -5.74 -9.32
N HIS A 78 -11.68 -4.65 -8.65
CA HIS A 78 -12.00 -4.68 -7.22
C HIS A 78 -13.27 -5.52 -7.03
N ILE A 79 -13.10 -6.84 -6.82
CA ILE A 79 -14.19 -7.74 -6.48
C ILE A 79 -14.55 -7.48 -5.02
N ASN A 80 -15.56 -6.65 -4.79
CA ASN A 80 -16.16 -6.57 -3.48
C ASN A 80 -17.11 -7.75 -3.31
N LEU A 81 -16.63 -8.86 -2.74
CA LEU A 81 -17.39 -10.10 -2.48
C LEU A 81 -18.68 -9.86 -1.65
N ALA A 82 -18.78 -8.71 -0.97
CA ALA A 82 -19.96 -8.31 -0.21
C ALA A 82 -21.07 -7.66 -1.07
N ASP A 83 -20.77 -7.16 -2.27
CA ASP A 83 -21.77 -6.54 -3.16
C ASP A 83 -21.42 -6.82 -4.65
N PRO A 84 -21.72 -8.04 -5.15
CA PRO A 84 -21.38 -8.46 -6.51
C PRO A 84 -22.11 -7.68 -7.62
N ASP A 85 -23.21 -7.00 -7.28
CA ASP A 85 -24.05 -6.26 -8.25
C ASP A 85 -23.92 -4.72 -8.08
N GLY A 86 -23.10 -4.27 -7.11
CA GLY A 86 -23.03 -2.87 -6.71
C GLY A 86 -24.39 -2.30 -6.26
N ALA A 87 -25.33 -3.16 -5.89
CA ALA A 87 -26.71 -2.80 -5.61
C ALA A 87 -26.83 -2.03 -4.31
N LEU A 88 -26.00 -2.35 -3.32
CA LEU A 88 -25.91 -1.60 -2.06
C LEU A 88 -25.28 -0.22 -2.32
N ALA A 89 -24.24 -0.15 -3.15
CA ALA A 89 -23.65 1.13 -3.56
C ALA A 89 -24.65 2.03 -4.31
N ARG A 90 -25.41 1.47 -5.26
CA ARG A 90 -26.48 2.17 -5.98
C ARG A 90 -27.60 2.63 -5.04
N ARG A 91 -28.04 1.77 -4.11
CA ARG A 91 -29.08 2.09 -3.14
C ARG A 91 -28.64 3.19 -2.18
N LEU A 92 -27.38 3.17 -1.71
CA LEU A 92 -26.82 4.24 -0.91
C LEU A 92 -26.75 5.56 -1.70
N LEU A 93 -26.28 5.54 -2.95
CA LEU A 93 -26.29 6.72 -3.83
C LEU A 93 -27.70 7.29 -4.01
N THR A 94 -28.71 6.45 -4.29
CA THR A 94 -30.11 6.87 -4.40
C THR A 94 -30.66 7.41 -3.08
N GLN A 95 -30.32 6.81 -1.94
CA GLN A 95 -30.72 7.31 -0.62
C GLN A 95 -30.06 8.64 -0.28
N LEU A 96 -28.80 8.86 -0.69
CA LEU A 96 -28.11 10.14 -0.55
C LEU A 96 -28.69 11.20 -1.47
N GLU A 97 -29.07 10.85 -2.69
CA GLU A 97 -29.75 11.75 -3.62
C GLU A 97 -31.15 12.11 -3.11
N ALA A 98 -31.89 11.17 -2.50
CA ALA A 98 -33.17 11.44 -1.85
C ALA A 98 -33.01 12.35 -0.62
N ALA A 99 -32.00 12.10 0.22
CA ALA A 99 -31.67 12.95 1.36
C ALA A 99 -31.15 14.35 0.93
N LYS A 100 -30.47 14.44 -0.21
CA LYS A 100 -30.02 15.69 -0.83
C LYS A 100 -31.19 16.45 -1.48
N GLY A 101 -32.14 15.75 -2.09
CA GLY A 101 -33.38 16.31 -2.64
C GLY A 101 -34.27 16.95 -1.58
N SER A 102 -34.24 16.43 -0.35
CA SER A 102 -34.90 17.06 0.81
C SER A 102 -34.19 18.33 1.33
N ARG A 103 -32.96 18.63 0.88
CA ARG A 103 -32.14 19.77 1.36
C ARG A 103 -31.86 20.84 0.30
N GLY A 104 -32.48 20.76 -0.87
CA GLY A 104 -32.24 21.69 -1.98
C GLY A 104 -33.08 22.97 -1.93
N CYS A 105 -32.67 23.96 -1.12
CA CYS A 105 -32.85 25.40 -1.41
C CYS A 105 -31.61 26.15 -0.87
N PRO A 106 -30.88 26.95 -1.68
CA PRO A 106 -29.61 27.53 -1.27
C PRO A 106 -29.74 28.97 -0.73
N ALA A 107 -28.77 29.33 0.13
CA ALA A 107 -28.26 30.67 0.49
C ALA A 107 -28.40 31.03 1.98
N GLY A 108 -27.26 31.23 2.64
CA GLY A 108 -27.17 31.94 3.93
C GLY A 108 -26.19 31.33 4.93
N ASP A 109 -25.10 32.05 5.18
CA ASP A 109 -24.04 31.84 6.18
C ASP A 109 -24.47 31.45 7.61
N GLY A 110 -23.55 30.78 8.33
CA GLY A 110 -23.27 31.12 9.74
C GLY A 110 -23.51 30.09 10.86
N LYS A 111 -22.44 29.31 11.16
CA LYS A 111 -21.94 28.89 12.51
C LYS A 111 -22.78 27.94 13.42
N PRO A 112 -22.14 26.99 14.15
CA PRO A 112 -22.81 25.83 14.76
C PRO A 112 -23.23 26.06 16.22
N SER A 113 -24.31 25.38 16.62
CA SER A 113 -24.67 25.16 18.02
C SER A 113 -25.32 23.78 18.19
N SER A 114 -24.85 23.07 19.21
CA SER A 114 -25.18 21.73 19.68
C SER A 114 -26.64 21.53 20.09
N SER A 115 -27.21 20.35 19.81
CA SER A 115 -27.86 19.47 20.81
C SER A 115 -28.55 18.27 20.15
N ALA A 116 -28.53 17.15 20.86
CA ALA A 116 -28.94 15.83 20.44
C ALA A 116 -30.44 15.72 20.09
N LYS A 117 -30.72 15.15 18.92
CA LYS A 117 -31.95 14.42 18.56
C LYS A 117 -31.57 13.40 17.49
N GLY A 118 -31.63 12.11 17.80
CA GLY A 118 -31.70 11.07 16.77
C GLY A 118 -33.16 10.79 16.37
N PRO A 119 -33.42 9.89 15.42
CA PRO A 119 -32.72 9.65 14.17
C PRO A 119 -33.70 9.77 12.99
N ASP A 120 -33.49 10.71 12.07
CA ASP A 120 -33.93 10.53 10.68
C ASP A 120 -33.21 11.55 9.79
N GLY A 121 -32.45 11.06 8.81
CA GLY A 121 -31.82 11.90 7.78
C GLY A 121 -30.46 12.55 8.09
N VAL A 122 -29.82 12.30 9.25
CA VAL A 122 -28.42 12.70 9.45
C VAL A 122 -27.52 11.56 9.02
N VAL A 123 -26.99 11.66 7.80
CA VAL A 123 -25.98 10.72 7.31
C VAL A 123 -24.65 11.08 7.97
N LEU A 124 -24.32 10.36 9.05
CA LEU A 124 -23.02 10.45 9.69
C LEU A 124 -22.02 9.62 8.88
N TYR A 125 -21.19 10.31 8.09
CA TYR A 125 -20.04 9.70 7.45
C TYR A 125 -18.87 9.69 8.41
N GLU A 126 -18.59 8.53 9.00
CA GLU A 126 -17.34 8.32 9.73
C GLU A 126 -16.36 7.62 8.80
N LEU A 127 -15.48 8.42 8.19
CA LEU A 127 -14.44 7.93 7.29
C LEU A 127 -13.19 7.64 8.10
N HIS A 128 -12.98 6.37 8.47
CA HIS A 128 -11.73 5.92 9.07
C HIS A 128 -10.76 5.57 7.93
N SER A 129 -10.13 6.59 7.34
CA SER A 129 -9.03 6.36 6.42
C SER A 129 -7.85 7.23 6.81
N ARG A 130 -6.64 6.66 6.78
CA ARG A 130 -5.38 7.41 6.78
C ARG A 130 -4.82 7.44 5.35
N PRO A 131 -5.49 8.14 4.41
CA PRO A 131 -5.08 8.15 3.01
C PRO A 131 -3.66 8.71 2.81
N GLU A 132 -3.15 9.47 3.78
CA GLU A 132 -1.80 10.02 3.76
C GLU A 132 -0.71 8.96 3.94
N GLN A 133 -0.94 7.93 4.78
CA GLN A 133 0.04 6.86 5.02
C GLN A 133 0.18 5.93 3.81
N GLU A 134 -0.93 5.60 3.16
CA GLU A 134 -0.92 4.76 1.95
C GLU A 134 -0.24 5.48 0.79
N LYS A 135 -0.56 6.76 0.55
CA LYS A 135 0.11 7.58 -0.46
C LYS A 135 1.61 7.73 -0.20
N PHE A 136 2.01 7.89 1.06
CA PHE A 136 3.42 7.92 1.45
C PHE A 136 4.10 6.58 1.15
N ASN A 137 3.48 5.45 1.50
CA ASN A 137 4.02 4.11 1.25
C ASN A 137 4.11 3.78 -0.26
N GLU A 138 3.11 4.16 -1.05
CA GLU A 138 3.13 3.99 -2.51
C GLU A 138 4.21 4.85 -3.15
N SER A 139 4.31 6.13 -2.76
CA SER A 139 5.35 7.04 -3.24
C SER A 139 6.76 6.58 -2.86
N ALA A 140 6.95 6.05 -1.65
CA ALA A 140 8.22 5.49 -1.21
C ALA A 140 8.64 4.27 -2.06
N LYS A 141 7.69 3.35 -2.33
CA LYS A 141 7.93 2.21 -3.22
C LYS A 141 8.24 2.66 -4.65
N MET A 142 7.52 3.65 -5.17
CA MET A 142 7.78 4.22 -6.49
C MET A 142 9.17 4.85 -6.57
N THR A 143 9.57 5.61 -5.55
CA THR A 143 10.90 6.25 -5.47
C THR A 143 12.02 5.22 -5.40
N GLU A 144 11.83 4.11 -4.69
CA GLU A 144 12.81 3.01 -4.65
C GLU A 144 12.95 2.31 -6.01
N LEU A 145 11.82 2.07 -6.70
CA LEU A 145 11.81 1.52 -8.05
C LEU A 145 12.48 2.47 -9.05
N GLU A 146 12.19 3.77 -8.99
CA GLU A 146 12.85 4.79 -9.81
C GLU A 146 14.36 4.83 -9.56
N LYS A 147 14.80 4.74 -8.30
CA LYS A 147 16.22 4.66 -7.95
C LYS A 147 16.89 3.42 -8.53
N ARG A 148 16.25 2.25 -8.43
CA ARG A 148 16.77 1.01 -9.05
C ARG A 148 16.78 1.10 -10.56
N LEU A 149 15.75 1.68 -11.17
CA LEU A 149 15.66 1.88 -12.61
C LEU A 149 16.77 2.82 -13.09
N ALA A 150 17.01 3.93 -12.40
CA ALA A 150 18.11 4.85 -12.72
C ALA A 150 19.48 4.18 -12.55
N GLN A 151 19.67 3.33 -11.54
CA GLN A 151 20.90 2.54 -11.39
C GLN A 151 21.08 1.53 -12.53
N LEU A 152 20.00 0.88 -12.96
CA LEU A 152 20.01 -0.02 -14.11
C LEU A 152 20.25 0.76 -15.41
N GLU A 153 19.68 1.95 -15.56
CA GLU A 153 19.90 2.84 -16.70
C GLU A 153 21.34 3.33 -16.76
N ILE A 154 21.99 3.64 -15.63
CA ILE A 154 23.41 3.97 -15.61
C ILE A 154 24.27 2.75 -16.00
N ALA A 155 23.93 1.56 -15.50
CA ALA A 155 24.67 0.33 -15.78
C ALA A 155 24.50 -0.16 -17.23
N VAL A 156 23.33 0.06 -17.84
CA VAL A 156 22.99 -0.40 -19.20
C VAL A 156 23.19 0.71 -20.24
N GLY A 157 23.05 1.98 -19.86
CA GLY A 157 23.03 3.16 -20.74
C GLY A 157 24.39 3.64 -21.25
N SER A 158 25.49 2.94 -20.93
CA SER A 158 26.82 3.24 -21.50
C SER A 158 27.01 2.71 -22.93
N GLY A 159 25.93 2.62 -23.73
CA GLY A 159 25.91 2.00 -25.05
C GLY A 159 25.64 2.93 -26.23
N SER A 160 25.43 4.24 -26.03
CA SER A 160 24.94 5.10 -27.12
C SER A 160 26.02 5.72 -28.04
N ASP A 161 27.30 5.39 -27.88
CA ASP A 161 28.37 6.15 -28.59
C ASP A 161 29.43 5.30 -29.30
N LYS A 162 29.22 3.99 -29.45
CA LYS A 162 30.15 3.13 -30.21
C LYS A 162 29.42 2.10 -31.07
N GLN A 163 28.63 2.58 -32.03
CA GLN A 163 28.25 1.79 -33.19
C GLN A 163 28.60 2.56 -34.48
N VAL A 164 29.85 3.04 -34.56
CA VAL A 164 30.40 3.59 -35.80
C VAL A 164 31.17 2.46 -36.51
N HIS A 165 30.49 1.88 -37.49
CA HIS A 165 30.99 1.32 -38.75
C HIS A 165 32.45 0.80 -38.76
N THR A 166 32.61 -0.51 -38.68
CA THR A 166 33.85 -1.23 -38.99
C THR A 166 33.74 -1.92 -40.35
N ASP A 167 33.37 -1.19 -41.39
CA ASP A 167 33.44 -1.70 -42.76
C ASP A 167 34.15 -0.67 -43.66
N GLY A 168 35.38 -1.00 -44.06
CA GLY A 168 36.06 -0.36 -45.20
C GLY A 168 37.31 0.48 -44.88
N PHE A 169 38.43 -0.16 -44.55
CA PHE A 169 39.73 0.51 -44.40
C PHE A 169 40.86 -0.12 -45.24
N TYR A 170 40.68 -0.29 -46.56
CA TYR A 170 41.78 -0.79 -47.41
C TYR A 170 42.16 0.05 -48.65
N SER A 171 41.47 1.14 -49.03
CA SER A 171 41.85 1.87 -50.27
C SER A 171 42.25 3.34 -50.15
N GLN A 172 42.52 3.89 -48.95
CA GLN A 172 42.75 5.34 -48.81
C GLN A 172 43.97 5.74 -47.97
N ILE A 173 45.12 5.07 -48.16
CA ILE A 173 46.32 5.35 -47.32
C ILE A 173 47.29 6.37 -47.96
N LEU A 174 47.17 6.74 -49.25
CA LEU A 174 48.16 7.61 -49.90
C LEU A 174 47.73 9.06 -50.22
N LEU A 175 46.50 9.48 -49.90
CA LEU A 175 46.09 10.89 -49.97
C LEU A 175 45.72 11.53 -48.61
N ASN A 176 45.87 10.79 -47.52
CA ASN A 176 45.27 11.18 -46.24
C ASN A 176 46.05 12.23 -45.45
N ALA A 177 47.37 12.39 -45.56
CA ALA A 177 48.12 13.18 -44.57
C ALA A 177 47.82 14.70 -44.52
N PHE A 178 47.47 15.35 -45.65
CA PHE A 178 47.09 16.77 -45.68
C PHE A 178 45.59 16.98 -45.43
N VAL A 179 44.78 16.03 -45.90
CA VAL A 179 43.33 16.00 -45.76
C VAL A 179 42.93 15.67 -44.31
N THR A 180 43.70 14.85 -43.60
CA THR A 180 43.42 14.44 -42.22
C THR A 180 43.40 15.60 -41.23
N HIS A 181 44.23 16.64 -41.36
CA HIS A 181 44.20 17.72 -40.36
C HIS A 181 42.92 18.57 -40.45
N SER A 182 42.48 18.87 -41.69
CA SER A 182 41.23 19.60 -41.95
C SER A 182 39.99 18.74 -41.70
N TYR A 183 40.00 17.46 -42.09
CA TYR A 183 38.90 16.54 -41.82
C TYR A 183 38.79 16.18 -40.33
N LEU A 184 39.89 16.06 -39.59
CA LEU A 184 39.86 15.81 -38.13
C LEU A 184 39.30 17.02 -37.38
N ALA A 185 39.65 18.25 -37.80
CA ALA A 185 39.03 19.46 -37.29
C ALA A 185 37.53 19.48 -37.58
N CYS A 186 37.11 19.15 -38.81
CA CYS A 186 35.70 19.05 -39.18
C CYS A 186 34.94 18.01 -38.34
N VAL A 187 35.50 16.82 -38.13
CA VAL A 187 34.91 15.77 -37.29
C VAL A 187 34.78 16.23 -35.84
N SER A 188 35.79 16.94 -35.29
CA SER A 188 35.70 17.49 -33.94
C SER A 188 34.65 18.59 -33.79
N VAL A 189 34.48 19.43 -34.82
CA VAL A 189 33.46 20.50 -34.86
C VAL A 189 32.06 19.90 -35.04
N SER A 190 31.92 18.86 -35.85
CA SER A 190 30.67 18.09 -35.97
C SER A 190 30.30 17.39 -34.66
N GLN A 191 31.26 16.75 -33.97
CA GLN A 191 31.02 16.18 -32.65
C GLN A 191 30.65 17.25 -31.62
N LEU A 192 31.29 18.42 -31.67
CA LEU A 192 30.95 19.54 -30.80
C LEU A 192 29.54 20.07 -31.10
N TYR A 193 29.15 20.13 -32.38
CA TYR A 193 27.82 20.53 -32.81
C TYR A 193 26.75 19.53 -32.34
N ASP A 194 27.00 18.23 -32.47
CA ASP A 194 26.10 17.18 -31.98
C ASP A 194 25.92 17.25 -30.45
N VAL A 195 27.01 17.51 -29.71
CA VAL A 195 26.93 17.74 -28.27
C VAL A 195 26.11 19.00 -27.98
N VAL A 196 26.39 20.13 -28.62
CA VAL A 196 25.63 21.37 -28.43
C VAL A 196 24.14 21.17 -28.75
N GLN A 197 23.82 20.41 -29.79
CA GLN A 197 22.44 20.12 -30.18
C GLN A 197 21.72 19.21 -29.17
N LYS A 198 22.41 18.20 -28.61
CA LYS A 198 21.88 17.37 -27.51
C LYS A 198 21.65 18.21 -26.23
N TRP A 199 22.53 19.17 -25.96
CA TRP A 199 22.44 20.06 -24.81
C TRP A 199 21.45 21.21 -24.98
N ASP A 200 21.07 21.59 -26.20
CA ASP A 200 20.07 22.65 -26.45
C ASP A 200 18.69 22.27 -25.88
N ALA A 201 18.26 21.02 -26.10
CA ALA A 201 17.05 20.47 -25.50
C ALA A 201 17.12 20.46 -23.96
N VAL A 202 18.28 20.10 -23.39
CA VAL A 202 18.49 20.08 -21.94
C VAL A 202 18.55 21.50 -21.35
N SER A 203 19.16 22.45 -22.05
CA SER A 203 19.32 23.86 -21.66
C SER A 203 17.97 24.53 -21.36
N THR A 204 16.94 24.20 -22.14
CA THR A 204 15.58 24.71 -21.90
C THR A 204 14.92 24.13 -20.65
N SER A 205 15.30 22.91 -20.24
CA SER A 205 14.71 22.21 -19.08
C SER A 205 15.45 22.49 -17.75
N VAL A 206 16.73 22.86 -17.80
CA VAL A 206 17.56 23.13 -16.61
C VAL A 206 16.96 24.22 -15.71
N PRO A 207 16.50 25.38 -16.21
CA PRO A 207 15.87 26.39 -15.36
C PRO A 207 14.63 25.87 -14.61
N GLN A 208 13.82 25.03 -15.26
CA GLN A 208 12.62 24.44 -14.65
C GLN A 208 12.98 23.42 -13.56
N VAL A 209 14.02 22.62 -13.79
CA VAL A 209 14.55 21.69 -12.78
C VAL A 209 15.15 22.44 -11.58
N VAL A 210 15.90 23.52 -11.83
CA VAL A 210 16.45 24.38 -10.77
C VAL A 210 15.34 25.03 -9.95
N GLN A 211 14.27 25.52 -10.60
CA GLN A 211 13.12 26.08 -9.89
C GLN A 211 12.44 25.04 -8.99
N ARG A 212 12.30 23.80 -9.46
CA ARG A 212 11.78 22.69 -8.64
C ARG A 212 12.73 22.36 -7.48
N LEU A 213 14.03 22.35 -7.69
CA LEU A 213 15.03 22.15 -6.64
C LEU A 213 14.99 23.24 -5.57
N VAL A 214 14.78 24.50 -5.96
CA VAL A 214 14.61 25.62 -5.02
C VAL A 214 13.35 25.42 -4.16
N ALA A 215 12.23 25.06 -4.76
CA ALA A 215 11.00 24.75 -4.00
C ALA A 215 11.21 23.54 -3.05
N VAL A 216 11.93 22.51 -3.50
CA VAL A 216 12.27 21.35 -2.64
C VAL A 216 13.21 21.76 -1.51
N LYS A 217 14.14 22.69 -1.73
CA LYS A 217 15.03 23.22 -0.68
C LYS A 217 14.23 23.93 0.42
N GLU A 218 13.25 24.76 0.06
CA GLU A 218 12.37 25.42 1.04
C GLU A 218 11.57 24.39 1.86
N LEU A 219 11.04 23.35 1.20
CA LEU A 219 10.38 22.24 1.89
C LEU A 219 11.34 21.47 2.82
N HIS A 220 12.58 21.26 2.40
CA HIS A 220 13.60 20.60 3.23
C HIS A 220 13.95 21.44 4.46
N GLU A 221 14.00 22.77 4.34
CA GLU A 221 14.20 23.69 5.46
C GLU A 221 13.02 23.63 6.44
N GLN A 222 11.78 23.61 5.93
CA GLN A 222 10.59 23.39 6.76
C GLN A 222 10.61 22.03 7.48
N ALA A 223 11.03 20.96 6.79
CA ALA A 223 11.17 19.64 7.39
C ALA A 223 12.24 19.62 8.49
N MET A 224 13.34 20.37 8.32
CA MET A 224 14.37 20.52 9.35
C MET A 224 13.84 21.26 10.59
N GLN A 225 13.09 22.35 10.40
CA GLN A 225 12.42 23.07 11.48
C GLN A 225 11.39 22.19 12.21
N PHE A 226 10.64 21.37 11.46
CA PHE A 226 9.72 20.39 12.04
C PHE A 226 10.45 19.34 12.88
N GLY A 227 11.59 18.83 12.40
CA GLY A 227 12.43 17.91 13.18
C GLY A 227 12.90 18.52 14.50
N GLN A 228 13.35 19.78 14.48
CA GLN A 228 13.70 20.50 15.71
C GLN A 228 12.51 20.67 16.65
N LEU A 229 11.36 21.09 16.12
CA LEU A 229 10.13 21.22 16.91
C LEU A 229 9.72 19.89 17.54
N LEU A 230 9.84 18.78 16.82
CA LEU A 230 9.52 17.45 17.30
C LEU A 230 10.47 17.02 18.43
N THR A 231 11.76 17.32 18.34
CA THR A 231 12.70 17.08 19.45
C THR A 231 12.40 17.93 20.69
N HIS A 232 12.00 19.20 20.49
CA HIS A 232 11.59 20.08 21.59
C HIS A 232 10.29 19.59 22.24
N LEU A 233 9.34 19.11 21.43
CA LEU A 233 8.09 18.51 21.91
C LEU A 233 8.38 17.24 22.70
N ASP A 234 9.24 16.34 22.20
CA ASP A 234 9.63 15.13 22.93
C ASP A 234 10.29 15.48 24.28
N THR A 235 11.18 16.47 24.29
CA THR A 235 11.82 16.95 25.52
C THR A 235 10.80 17.51 26.52
N THR A 236 9.84 18.31 26.05
CA THR A 236 8.76 18.83 26.90
C THR A 236 7.82 17.73 27.38
N GLN A 237 7.53 16.72 26.55
CA GLN A 237 6.74 15.56 26.94
C GLN A 237 7.46 14.72 28.01
N GLN A 238 8.78 14.54 27.91
CA GLN A 238 9.58 13.88 28.95
C GLN A 238 9.60 14.69 30.24
N MET A 239 9.76 16.02 30.17
CA MET A 239 9.70 16.90 31.35
C MET A 239 8.35 16.82 32.07
N ILE A 240 7.23 16.86 31.32
CA ILE A 240 5.89 16.71 31.88
C ILE A 240 5.72 15.34 32.53
N ASN A 241 6.19 14.27 31.88
CA ASN A 241 6.11 12.92 32.42
C ASN A 241 6.92 12.78 33.73
N ASN A 242 8.12 13.36 33.79
CA ASN A 242 8.91 13.39 35.01
C ASN A 242 8.22 14.19 36.12
N SER A 243 7.68 15.38 35.80
CA SER A 243 6.92 16.17 36.76
C SER A 243 5.66 15.44 37.27
N LEU A 244 4.96 14.71 36.40
CA LEU A 244 3.83 13.86 36.80
C LEU A 244 4.26 12.73 37.74
N LYS A 245 5.42 12.10 37.49
CA LYS A 245 5.99 11.10 38.41
C LYS A 245 6.32 11.71 39.76
N ASP A 246 6.97 12.88 39.79
CA ASP A 246 7.32 13.58 41.03
C ASP A 246 6.05 14.00 41.82
N ASN A 247 5.01 14.47 41.13
CA ASN A 247 3.74 14.78 41.79
C ASN A 247 3.08 13.51 42.36
N ASN A 248 3.19 12.37 41.68
CA ASN A 248 2.64 11.10 42.17
C ASN A 248 3.42 10.58 43.40
N THR A 249 4.75 10.69 43.40
CA THR A 249 5.55 10.33 44.59
C THR A 249 5.25 11.24 45.76
N LEU A 250 5.10 12.56 45.53
CA LEU A 250 4.71 13.52 46.57
C LEU A 250 3.33 13.18 47.14
N LEU A 251 2.34 12.89 46.30
CA LEU A 251 1.01 12.45 46.74
C LEU A 251 1.07 11.17 47.59
N THR A 252 1.88 10.19 47.16
CA THR A 252 2.09 8.95 47.90
C THR A 252 2.75 9.22 49.26
N GLN A 253 3.72 10.13 49.31
CA GLN A 253 4.38 10.53 50.55
C GLN A 253 3.41 11.25 51.49
N VAL A 254 2.62 12.21 50.99
CA VAL A 254 1.58 12.89 51.77
C VAL A 254 0.57 11.88 52.31
N GLN A 255 0.12 10.93 51.49
CA GLN A 255 -0.79 9.86 51.92
C GLN A 255 -0.17 9.00 53.03
N GLN A 256 1.11 8.65 52.90
CA GLN A 256 1.84 7.88 53.93
C GLN A 256 2.00 8.68 55.23
N THR A 257 2.40 9.95 55.15
CA THR A 257 2.54 10.83 56.31
C THR A 257 1.20 11.06 57.01
N MET A 258 0.10 11.24 56.26
CA MET A 258 -1.23 11.33 56.85
C MET A 258 -1.62 10.03 57.57
N LYS A 259 -1.27 8.87 57.03
CA LYS A 259 -1.51 7.57 57.68
C LYS A 259 -0.72 7.42 58.97
N GLU A 260 0.56 7.76 58.96
CA GLU A 260 1.42 7.76 60.16
C GLU A 260 0.92 8.74 61.22
N ASN A 261 0.53 9.94 60.81
CA ASN A 261 -0.07 10.93 61.72
C ASN A 261 -1.37 10.44 62.35
N LEU A 262 -2.24 9.75 61.59
CA LEU A 262 -3.46 9.15 62.12
C LEU A 262 -3.16 8.08 63.17
N VAL A 263 -2.21 7.19 62.91
CA VAL A 263 -1.79 6.16 63.88
C VAL A 263 -1.21 6.81 65.14
N ALA A 264 -0.35 7.81 65.00
CA ALA A 264 0.20 8.54 66.14
C ALA A 264 -0.88 9.26 66.96
N ILE A 265 -1.89 9.84 66.31
CA ILE A 265 -3.05 10.43 67.00
C ILE A 265 -3.84 9.35 67.75
N GLU A 266 -4.09 8.19 67.14
CA GLU A 266 -4.79 7.07 67.77
C GLU A 266 -4.04 6.54 69.00
N GLU A 267 -2.72 6.37 68.91
CA GLU A 267 -1.86 5.99 70.04
C GLU A 267 -1.87 7.03 71.16
N ASN A 268 -1.79 8.32 70.81
CA ASN A 268 -1.87 9.42 71.77
C ASN A 268 -3.22 9.43 72.49
N PHE A 269 -4.33 9.23 71.77
CA PHE A 269 -5.66 9.11 72.37
C PHE A 269 -5.77 7.91 73.31
N ALA A 270 -5.24 6.74 72.92
CA ALA A 270 -5.23 5.55 73.76
C ALA A 270 -4.42 5.77 75.06
N ALA A 271 -3.25 6.42 74.96
CA ALA A 271 -2.43 6.78 76.12
C ALA A 271 -3.16 7.78 77.05
N LEU A 272 -3.88 8.74 76.49
CA LEU A 272 -4.64 9.74 77.23
C LEU A 272 -5.85 9.09 77.94
N ASP A 273 -6.57 8.18 77.28
CA ASP A 273 -7.66 7.39 77.88
C ASP A 273 -7.16 6.51 79.03
N GLN A 274 -6.01 5.85 78.87
CA GLN A 274 -5.39 5.09 79.96
C GLN A 274 -5.05 5.98 81.18
N ARG A 275 -4.53 7.20 80.96
CA ARG A 275 -4.26 8.14 82.05
C ARG A 275 -5.54 8.62 82.72
N MET A 276 -6.60 8.89 81.94
CA MET A 276 -7.91 9.29 82.47
C MET A 276 -8.51 8.17 83.34
N LYS A 277 -8.40 6.90 82.92
CA LYS A 277 -8.81 5.74 83.73
C LYS A 277 -8.02 5.59 85.02
N LYS A 278 -6.71 5.88 85.03
CA LYS A 278 -5.89 5.83 86.26
C LYS A 278 -6.28 6.91 87.27
N LEU A 279 -6.72 8.08 86.82
CA LEU A 279 -7.21 9.17 87.68
C LEU A 279 -8.65 8.96 88.18
N SER A 280 -9.41 8.10 87.51
CA SER A 280 -10.81 7.75 87.84
C SER A 280 -10.92 6.68 88.94
N LYS A 281 -9.81 6.16 89.48
CA LYS A 281 -9.75 5.20 90.58
C LYS A 281 -9.22 5.89 91.83
#